data_AF-A0A0S1SEK7-F1
#
_entry.id   AF-A0A0S1SEK7-F1
#
_cell.length_a   1.000
_cell.length_b   1.000
_cell.length_c   1.000
_cell.angle_alpha   90.00
_cell.angle_beta   90.00
_cell.angle_gamma   90.00
#
_symmetry.space_group_name_H-M   'P 1'
#
loop_
_entity.id
_entity.type
_entity.pdbx_description
1 polymer ?
#
loop_
_entity_poly.entity_id
_entity_poly.type
_entity_poly.pdbx_seq_one_letter_code
_entity_poly.pdbx_strand_id
1 'polypeptide(L)'
;MKTIKISILLLTFSFLGFVQAQEPTVIITLTVDTAALGNDHDAPGGCSFTVSPADKVFLNDPNDPKSFTILVEESDIIEWQGITTTGDDVKIKKISFIGGIEIFGSNNIFGRNENGKEKVKAKPNRRTPPGQDYIYAIRFRPDGFSNYNLDPRIRVGIE
;
A
#
# COMPACT_ATOMS: atom_id res chain seq x y z
N MET A 1 74.55 9.94 9.90
CA MET A 1 73.86 8.96 10.77
C MET A 1 72.61 9.60 11.38
N LYS A 2 71.54 8.80 11.51
CA LYS A 2 70.23 9.05 12.17
C LYS A 2 69.04 9.47 11.29
N THR A 3 68.55 8.47 10.55
CA THR A 3 67.16 7.93 10.53
C THR A 3 65.93 8.85 10.51
N ILE A 4 65.25 8.79 9.36
CA ILE A 4 63.83 9.00 9.07
C ILE A 4 62.91 8.39 10.15
N LYS A 5 61.82 9.09 10.52
CA LYS A 5 60.46 8.49 10.63
C LYS A 5 59.39 9.51 10.25
N ILE A 6 58.98 9.44 8.98
CA ILE A 6 57.67 9.88 8.50
C ILE A 6 56.63 9.00 9.21
N SER A 7 55.63 9.61 9.84
CA SER A 7 54.44 8.90 10.30
C SER A 7 53.22 9.75 9.97
N ILE A 8 52.88 9.72 8.69
CA ILE A 8 51.53 9.93 8.19
C ILE A 8 50.73 8.70 8.64
N LEU A 9 49.75 8.89 9.52
CA LEU A 9 48.65 7.94 9.64
C LEU A 9 47.34 8.75 9.60
N LEU A 10 46.84 8.92 8.37
CA LEU A 10 45.44 9.24 8.09
C LEU A 10 44.58 8.20 8.82
N LEU A 11 43.86 8.61 9.85
CA LEU A 11 42.72 7.88 10.37
C LEU A 11 41.45 8.58 9.87
N THR A 12 41.24 8.56 8.55
CA THR A 12 39.92 8.81 7.96
C THR A 12 39.06 7.59 8.29
N PHE A 13 38.38 7.64 9.44
CA PHE A 13 37.36 6.66 9.77
C PHE A 13 36.19 6.87 8.80
N SER A 14 36.14 5.99 7.80
CA SER A 14 35.05 5.86 6.85
C SER A 14 33.76 5.58 7.61
N PHE A 15 32.98 6.62 7.91
CA PHE A 15 31.56 6.49 8.23
C PHE A 15 30.83 6.12 6.93
N LEU A 16 31.06 4.90 6.45
CA LEU A 16 30.11 4.22 5.59
C LEU A 16 28.94 3.84 6.48
N GLY A 17 28.09 4.84 6.77
CA GLY A 17 26.76 4.59 7.27
C GLY A 17 26.07 3.74 6.22
N PHE A 18 25.92 2.45 6.52
CA PHE A 18 24.98 1.60 5.81
C PHE A 18 23.59 2.18 6.09
N VAL A 19 23.15 3.12 5.23
CA VAL A 19 21.73 3.41 5.08
C VAL A 19 21.13 2.08 4.64
N GLN A 20 20.53 1.35 5.58
CA GLN A 20 19.67 0.24 5.21
C GLN A 20 18.59 0.85 4.35
N ALA A 21 18.64 0.59 3.04
CA ALA A 21 17.58 0.98 2.12
C ALA A 21 16.31 0.27 2.56
N GLN A 22 15.51 0.95 3.38
CA GLN A 22 14.20 0.47 3.77
C GLN A 22 13.35 0.44 2.50
N GLU A 23 12.71 -0.70 2.25
CA GLU A 23 11.82 -0.82 1.10
C GLU A 23 10.75 0.28 1.18
N PRO A 24 10.47 1.03 0.10
CA PRO A 24 9.50 2.11 0.15
C PRO A 24 8.14 1.52 0.53
N THR A 25 7.49 2.07 1.55
CA THR A 25 6.16 1.64 1.96
C THR A 25 5.13 2.64 1.42
N VAL A 26 4.24 2.16 0.56
CA VAL A 26 3.09 2.89 0.03
C VAL A 26 1.88 2.60 0.92
N ILE A 27 1.42 3.60 1.66
CA ILE A 27 0.28 3.48 2.57
C ILE A 27 -0.97 4.00 1.87
N ILE A 28 -1.97 3.14 1.71
CA ILE A 28 -3.28 3.45 1.15
C ILE A 28 -4.26 3.50 2.31
N THR A 29 -4.89 4.66 2.49
CA THR A 29 -5.92 4.86 3.51
C THR A 29 -7.28 4.97 2.84
N LEU A 30 -8.15 4.00 3.10
CA LEU A 30 -9.57 4.04 2.77
C LEU A 30 -10.31 4.83 3.85
N THR A 31 -10.87 5.97 3.48
CA THR A 31 -11.75 6.75 4.35
C THR A 31 -13.20 6.44 4.02
N VAL A 32 -13.99 6.07 5.04
CA VAL A 32 -15.40 5.66 4.91
C VAL A 32 -16.31 6.64 5.63
N ASP A 33 -17.23 7.26 4.89
CA ASP A 33 -18.39 7.94 5.45
C ASP A 33 -19.52 6.93 5.68
N THR A 34 -19.69 6.53 6.93
CA THR A 34 -20.71 5.53 7.31
C THR A 34 -22.13 6.01 7.07
N ALA A 35 -22.39 7.33 7.00
CA ALA A 35 -23.70 7.87 6.69
C ALA A 35 -24.03 7.77 5.18
N ALA A 36 -23.00 7.66 4.34
CA ALA A 36 -23.12 7.60 2.87
C ALA A 36 -22.81 6.22 2.27
N LEU A 37 -22.45 5.21 3.08
CA LEU A 37 -22.15 3.84 2.63
C LEU A 37 -23.25 3.20 1.77
N GLY A 38 -24.51 3.45 2.13
CA GLY A 38 -25.65 2.78 1.52
C GLY A 38 -25.71 1.27 1.83
N ASN A 39 -26.58 0.57 1.09
CA ASN A 39 -26.87 -0.85 1.28
C ASN A 39 -26.26 -1.75 0.18
N ASP A 40 -25.60 -1.16 -0.83
CA ASP A 40 -24.88 -1.93 -1.84
C ASP A 40 -23.52 -2.34 -1.28
N HIS A 41 -23.33 -3.64 -1.07
CA HIS A 41 -22.10 -4.18 -0.50
C HIS A 41 -20.94 -4.23 -1.49
N ASP A 42 -21.21 -4.19 -2.80
CA ASP A 42 -20.21 -4.30 -3.87
C ASP A 42 -19.98 -2.98 -4.61
N ALA A 43 -20.80 -1.97 -4.34
CA ALA A 43 -20.59 -0.58 -4.75
C ALA A 43 -20.97 0.40 -3.63
N PRO A 44 -20.29 0.34 -2.46
CA PRO A 44 -20.59 1.25 -1.37
C PRO A 44 -20.35 2.71 -1.76
N GLY A 45 -21.26 3.58 -1.33
CA GLY A 45 -21.05 5.02 -1.35
C GLY A 45 -20.07 5.46 -0.26
N GLY A 46 -19.77 6.76 -0.21
CA GLY A 46 -19.01 7.35 0.90
C GLY A 46 -17.57 6.87 1.07
N CYS A 47 -16.98 6.24 0.06
CA CYS A 47 -15.61 5.73 0.12
C CYS A 47 -14.66 6.67 -0.62
N SER A 48 -13.48 6.94 -0.05
CA SER A 48 -12.44 7.73 -0.71
C SER A 48 -11.05 7.22 -0.33
N PHE A 49 -10.06 7.49 -1.18
CA PHE A 49 -8.69 7.03 -0.98
C PHE A 49 -7.72 8.21 -0.82
N THR A 50 -6.77 8.03 0.09
CA THR A 50 -5.54 8.83 0.17
C THR A 50 -4.33 7.91 0.18
N VAL A 51 -3.21 8.38 -0.37
CA VAL A 51 -1.99 7.59 -0.51
C VAL A 51 -0.79 8.38 -0.01
N SER A 52 0.12 7.68 0.68
CA SER A 52 1.42 8.19 1.07
C SER A 52 2.52 7.26 0.55
N PRO A 53 3.51 7.75 -0.21
CA PRO A 53 3.64 9.12 -0.71
C PRO A 53 2.60 9.44 -1.82
N ALA A 54 2.25 10.72 -1.97
CA ALA A 54 1.15 11.15 -2.83
C ALA A 54 1.43 11.01 -4.34
N ASP A 55 2.69 10.92 -4.74
CA ASP A 55 3.15 10.68 -6.11
C ASP A 55 2.85 9.25 -6.61
N LYS A 56 2.45 8.34 -5.71
CA LYS A 56 1.99 6.98 -6.04
C LYS A 56 0.53 6.93 -6.49
N VAL A 57 -0.19 8.06 -6.49
CA VAL A 57 -1.55 8.13 -7.05
C VAL A 57 -1.47 8.28 -8.56
N PHE A 58 -2.00 7.31 -9.30
CA PHE A 58 -2.12 7.38 -10.76
C PHE A 58 -3.45 8.01 -11.19
N LEU A 59 -4.54 7.58 -10.56
CA LEU A 59 -5.90 8.10 -10.78
C LEU A 59 -6.69 8.07 -9.47
N ASN A 60 -7.44 9.13 -9.19
CA ASN A 60 -8.31 9.21 -8.02
C ASN A 60 -9.50 10.13 -8.35
N ASP A 61 -10.60 9.56 -8.86
CA ASP A 61 -11.87 10.28 -9.03
C ASP A 61 -12.68 10.18 -7.73
N PRO A 62 -12.96 11.30 -7.04
CA PRO A 62 -13.77 11.28 -5.82
C PRO A 62 -15.22 10.82 -6.06
N ASN A 63 -15.71 10.82 -7.29
CA ASN A 63 -17.06 10.37 -7.64
C ASN A 63 -17.10 8.89 -8.06
N ASP A 64 -15.95 8.29 -8.36
CA ASP A 64 -15.84 6.87 -8.70
C ASP A 64 -14.65 6.23 -7.98
N PRO A 65 -14.85 5.76 -6.74
CA PRO A 65 -13.80 5.07 -5.97
C PRO A 65 -13.29 3.80 -6.65
N LYS A 66 -14.02 3.20 -7.61
CA LYS A 66 -13.55 2.03 -8.37
C LYS A 66 -12.52 2.41 -9.44
N SER A 67 -12.52 3.65 -9.89
CA SER A 67 -11.49 4.19 -10.79
C SER A 67 -10.15 4.42 -10.11
N PHE A 68 -10.11 4.43 -8.77
CA PHE A 68 -8.89 4.66 -8.00
C PHE A 68 -7.79 3.69 -8.44
N THR A 69 -6.66 4.26 -8.86
CA THR A 69 -5.51 3.52 -9.38
C THR A 69 -4.25 3.99 -8.69
N ILE A 70 -3.51 3.06 -8.09
CA ILE A 70 -2.18 3.32 -7.53
C ILE A 70 -1.09 2.91 -8.52
N LEU A 71 0.03 3.63 -8.53
CA LEU A 71 1.26 3.26 -9.22
C LEU A 71 2.29 2.80 -8.18
N VAL A 72 2.80 1.58 -8.34
CA VAL A 72 3.79 1.00 -7.44
C VAL A 72 4.92 0.34 -8.23
N GLU A 73 6.09 0.24 -7.62
CA GLU A 73 7.20 -0.56 -8.15
C GLU A 73 7.18 -1.98 -7.58
N GLU A 74 7.84 -2.93 -8.24
CA GLU A 74 7.96 -4.30 -7.74
C GLU A 74 8.62 -4.39 -6.36
N SER A 75 9.46 -3.40 -6.01
CA SER A 75 10.16 -3.32 -4.74
C SER A 75 9.32 -2.75 -3.60
N ASP A 76 8.18 -2.11 -3.89
CA ASP A 76 7.37 -1.40 -2.89
C ASP A 76 6.61 -2.38 -1.98
N ILE A 77 6.53 -2.03 -0.70
CA ILE A 77 5.57 -2.64 0.24
C ILE A 77 4.30 -1.79 0.19
N ILE A 78 3.15 -2.42 0.00
CA ILE A 78 1.86 -1.74 0.01
C ILE A 78 1.14 -2.08 1.31
N GLU A 79 0.71 -1.07 2.05
CA GLU A 79 -0.09 -1.22 3.27
C GLU A 79 -1.47 -0.61 3.05
N TRP A 80 -2.52 -1.41 3.21
CA TRP A 80 -3.90 -0.94 3.24
C TRP A 80 -4.37 -0.81 4.69
N GLN A 81 -4.91 0.37 4.99
CA GLN A 81 -5.56 0.68 6.25
C GLN A 81 -6.88 1.42 5.99
N GLY A 82 -7.77 1.43 6.98
CA GLY A 82 -9.05 2.11 6.85
C GLY A 82 -9.40 2.93 8.09
N ILE A 83 -10.09 4.05 7.86
CA ILE A 83 -10.65 4.91 8.90
C ILE A 83 -12.06 5.37 8.49
N THR A 84 -12.91 5.70 9.44
CA THR A 84 -14.14 6.44 9.17
C THR A 84 -13.85 7.95 9.09
N THR A 85 -14.81 8.74 8.58
CA THR A 85 -14.74 10.21 8.65
C THR A 85 -14.71 10.76 10.08
N THR A 86 -15.18 9.98 11.06
CA THR A 86 -15.10 10.29 12.50
C THR A 86 -13.79 9.86 13.16
N GLY A 87 -12.93 9.13 12.44
CA GLY A 87 -11.62 8.68 12.92
C GLY A 87 -11.60 7.28 13.54
N ASP A 88 -12.70 6.54 13.46
CA ASP A 88 -12.79 5.16 13.94
C ASP A 88 -12.10 4.19 12.97
N ASP A 89 -11.63 3.04 13.47
CA ASP A 89 -10.93 2.05 12.63
C ASP A 89 -11.89 1.35 11.65
N VAL A 90 -11.47 1.24 10.40
CA VAL A 90 -12.13 0.39 9.39
C VAL A 90 -11.23 -0.80 9.09
N LYS A 91 -11.72 -1.99 9.41
CA LYS A 91 -10.95 -3.22 9.30
C LYS A 91 -10.78 -3.61 7.85
N ILE A 92 -9.54 -3.61 7.34
CA ILE A 92 -9.21 -4.16 6.03
C ILE A 92 -9.05 -5.67 6.16
N LYS A 93 -10.11 -6.41 5.83
CA LYS A 93 -10.21 -7.85 6.06
C LYS A 93 -9.36 -8.66 5.10
N LYS A 94 -9.33 -8.24 3.84
CA LYS A 94 -8.75 -9.04 2.78
C LYS A 94 -8.47 -8.20 1.55
N ILE A 95 -7.33 -8.45 0.92
CA ILE A 95 -7.04 -8.06 -0.45
C ILE A 95 -7.09 -9.32 -1.31
N SER A 96 -7.87 -9.30 -2.38
CA SER A 96 -7.99 -10.43 -3.31
C SER A 96 -7.74 -9.98 -4.73
N PHE A 97 -7.10 -10.80 -5.53
CA PHE A 97 -6.93 -10.50 -6.95
C PHE A 97 -8.16 -10.94 -7.76
N ILE A 98 -8.60 -10.13 -8.73
CA ILE A 98 -9.78 -10.40 -9.57
C ILE A 98 -9.34 -10.85 -10.98
N GLY A 99 -8.78 -12.06 -11.07
CA GLY A 99 -8.56 -12.79 -12.33
C GLY A 99 -7.40 -12.30 -13.22
N GLY A 100 -6.66 -13.23 -13.84
CA GLY A 100 -5.46 -12.93 -14.63
C GLY A 100 -4.16 -13.29 -13.92
N ILE A 101 -3.18 -12.38 -13.91
CA ILE A 101 -1.85 -12.56 -13.31
C ILE A 101 -1.86 -12.26 -11.82
N GLU A 102 -1.37 -13.20 -11.01
CA GLU A 102 -1.28 -13.05 -9.55
C GLU A 102 -0.29 -11.95 -9.12
N ILE A 103 -0.84 -10.76 -8.88
CA ILE A 103 -0.09 -9.53 -8.58
C ILE A 103 0.64 -9.53 -7.23
N PHE A 104 0.25 -10.36 -6.26
CA PHE A 104 0.85 -10.34 -4.91
C PHE A 104 1.46 -11.68 -4.46
N GLY A 105 1.60 -12.64 -5.38
CA GLY A 105 2.10 -14.00 -5.08
C GLY A 105 1.17 -14.85 -4.20
N SER A 106 0.01 -14.32 -3.81
CA SER A 106 -1.12 -15.07 -3.28
C SER A 106 -2.43 -14.47 -3.81
N ASN A 107 -3.38 -15.32 -4.18
CA ASN A 107 -4.74 -14.91 -4.56
C ASN A 107 -5.47 -14.12 -3.46
N ASN A 108 -5.13 -14.38 -2.19
CA ASN A 108 -5.84 -13.84 -1.04
C ASN A 108 -4.85 -13.46 0.06
N ILE A 109 -4.86 -12.19 0.46
CA ILE A 109 -4.04 -11.68 1.56
C ILE A 109 -4.97 -11.19 2.65
N PHE A 110 -4.91 -11.86 3.80
CA PHE A 110 -5.79 -11.57 4.93
C PHE A 110 -5.23 -10.47 5.82
N GLY A 111 -6.15 -9.66 6.35
CA GLY A 111 -5.85 -8.65 7.34
C GLY A 111 -5.22 -9.25 8.59
N ARG A 112 -4.22 -8.56 9.12
CA ARG A 112 -3.60 -8.89 10.41
C ARG A 112 -3.96 -7.82 11.41
N ASN A 113 -4.34 -8.26 12.61
CA ASN A 113 -4.62 -7.33 13.70
C ASN A 113 -3.31 -6.91 14.35
N GLU A 114 -2.96 -5.64 14.19
CA GLU A 114 -1.81 -5.01 14.83
C GLU A 114 -2.34 -3.85 15.69
N ASN A 115 -2.23 -3.98 17.01
CA ASN A 115 -2.69 -2.97 17.99
C ASN A 115 -4.17 -2.57 17.85
N GLY A 116 -5.05 -3.54 17.55
CA GLY A 116 -6.48 -3.31 17.41
C GLY A 116 -6.91 -2.85 16.03
N LYS A 117 -5.96 -2.55 15.13
CA LYS A 117 -6.22 -2.16 13.74
C LYS A 117 -5.97 -3.34 12.81
N GLU A 118 -6.93 -3.63 11.94
CA GLU A 118 -6.78 -4.72 10.98
C GLU A 118 -6.34 -4.17 9.63
N LYS A 119 -5.07 -4.43 9.30
CA LYS A 119 -4.41 -3.93 8.08
C LYS A 119 -3.92 -5.07 7.20
N VAL A 120 -3.75 -4.79 5.92
CA VAL A 120 -3.12 -5.72 4.97
C VAL A 120 -1.81 -5.14 4.48
N LYS A 121 -0.76 -5.98 4.40
CA LYS A 121 0.49 -5.62 3.72
C LYS A 121 0.80 -6.63 2.63
N ALA A 122 1.22 -6.16 1.47
CA ALA A 122 1.60 -6.99 0.33
C ALA A 122 2.74 -6.36 -0.47
N LYS A 123 3.36 -7.16 -1.33
CA LYS A 123 4.38 -6.71 -2.29
C LYS A 123 3.98 -7.18 -3.67
N PRO A 124 4.14 -6.36 -4.73
CA PRO A 124 3.92 -6.83 -6.08
C PRO A 124 4.82 -8.02 -6.42
N ASN A 125 4.28 -8.99 -7.16
CA ASN A 125 5.00 -10.16 -7.62
C ASN A 125 5.92 -9.75 -8.76
N ARG A 126 7.19 -10.17 -8.72
CA ARG A 126 8.20 -9.95 -9.78
C ARG A 126 7.83 -10.51 -11.15
N ARG A 127 6.80 -11.35 -11.21
CA ARG A 127 6.27 -11.91 -12.47
C ARG A 127 5.14 -11.07 -13.05
N THR A 128 4.74 -9.99 -12.39
CA THR A 128 3.67 -9.10 -12.85
C THR A 128 4.22 -8.23 -13.99
N PRO A 129 3.68 -8.33 -15.23
CA PRO A 129 4.11 -7.47 -16.32
C PRO A 129 3.96 -5.98 -15.97
N PRO A 130 4.98 -5.15 -16.28
CA PRO A 130 4.92 -3.73 -15.96
C PRO A 130 3.94 -2.97 -16.88
N GLY A 131 3.53 -1.77 -16.44
CA GLY A 131 2.78 -0.80 -17.25
C GLY A 131 1.29 -1.07 -17.45
N GLN A 132 0.77 -2.19 -16.94
CA GLN A 132 -0.65 -2.58 -17.06
C GLN A 132 -1.42 -2.31 -15.77
N ASP A 133 -2.73 -2.03 -15.90
CA ASP A 133 -3.65 -1.88 -14.78
C ASP A 133 -4.28 -3.23 -14.42
N TYR A 134 -4.16 -3.63 -13.17
CA TYR A 134 -4.75 -4.85 -12.61
C TYR A 134 -5.84 -4.48 -11.61
N ILE A 135 -6.99 -5.14 -11.69
CA ILE A 135 -8.10 -4.94 -10.74
C ILE A 135 -7.91 -5.89 -9.54
N TYR A 136 -8.11 -5.38 -8.34
CA TYR A 136 -8.11 -6.16 -7.11
C TYR A 136 -9.27 -5.76 -6.20
N ALA A 137 -9.77 -6.70 -5.40
CA ALA A 137 -10.83 -6.48 -4.44
C ALA A 137 -10.27 -6.17 -3.05
N ILE A 138 -10.77 -5.11 -2.43
CA ILE A 138 -10.61 -4.77 -1.02
C ILE A 138 -11.88 -5.15 -0.29
N ARG A 139 -11.81 -6.12 0.62
CA ARG A 139 -12.88 -6.38 1.58
C ARG A 139 -12.61 -5.63 2.88
N PHE A 140 -13.55 -4.80 3.30
CA PHE A 140 -13.43 -3.99 4.51
C PHE A 140 -14.70 -4.02 5.36
N ARG A 141 -14.56 -3.61 6.63
CA ARG A 141 -15.67 -3.59 7.59
C ARG A 141 -15.53 -2.44 8.60
N PRO A 142 -16.33 -1.37 8.48
CA PRO A 142 -16.50 -0.37 9.54
C PRO A 142 -17.13 -1.01 10.79
N ASP A 143 -16.87 -0.47 11.97
CA ASP A 143 -17.40 -1.04 13.21
C ASP A 143 -18.93 -0.91 13.29
N GLY A 144 -19.62 -1.99 13.68
CA GLY A 144 -21.08 -2.06 13.67
C GLY A 144 -21.72 -2.31 12.29
N PHE A 145 -20.92 -2.44 11.22
CA PHE A 145 -21.42 -2.70 9.87
C PHE A 145 -21.07 -4.12 9.36
N SER A 146 -21.74 -4.54 8.29
CA SER A 146 -21.39 -5.72 7.50
C SER A 146 -20.12 -5.51 6.67
N ASN A 147 -19.63 -6.57 6.01
CA ASN A 147 -18.53 -6.43 5.07
C ASN A 147 -18.98 -5.72 3.79
N TYR A 148 -18.08 -4.92 3.24
CA TYR A 148 -18.20 -4.26 1.94
C TYR A 148 -16.99 -4.61 1.07
N ASN A 149 -17.15 -4.47 -0.24
CA ASN A 149 -16.10 -4.68 -1.23
C ASN A 149 -15.93 -3.43 -2.10
N LEU A 150 -14.68 -3.14 -2.47
CA LEU A 150 -14.30 -2.16 -3.50
C LEU A 150 -13.30 -2.81 -4.44
N ASP A 151 -13.38 -2.49 -5.73
CA ASP A 151 -12.53 -3.10 -6.76
C ASP A 151 -11.62 -2.07 -7.46
N PRO A 152 -10.68 -1.43 -6.72
CA PRO A 152 -9.75 -0.48 -7.33
C PRO A 152 -8.71 -1.17 -8.22
N ARG A 153 -7.84 -0.34 -8.79
CA ARG A 153 -6.78 -0.75 -9.72
C ARG A 153 -5.39 -0.51 -9.15
N ILE A 154 -4.43 -1.28 -9.64
CA ILE A 154 -3.01 -1.15 -9.36
C ILE A 154 -2.22 -1.26 -10.66
N ARG A 155 -1.31 -0.32 -10.89
CA ARG A 155 -0.31 -0.36 -11.94
C ARG A 155 1.04 -0.67 -11.34
N VAL A 156 1.68 -1.72 -11.84
CA VAL A 156 3.02 -2.12 -11.41
C VAL A 156 4.03 -1.64 -12.44
N GLY A 157 5.03 -0.86 -12.03
CA GLY A 157 6.08 -0.32 -12.88
C GLY A 157 5.59 0.65 -13.98
N ILE A 158 6.56 1.21 -14.70
CA ILE A 158 6.35 2.06 -15.87
C ILE A 158 6.99 1.32 -17.06
N GLU A 159 6.33 1.32 -18.22
CA GLU A 159 6.91 0.80 -19.47
C GLU A 159 8.13 1.60 -19.94
#